data_AF-A0A6C0IGU5-F1
#
_entry.id   AF-A0A6C0IGU5-F1
#
_cell.length_a   1.000
_cell.length_b   1.000
_cell.length_c   1.000
_cell.angle_alpha   90.00
_cell.angle_beta   90.00
_cell.angle_gamma   90.00
#
_symmetry.space_group_name_H-M   'P 1'
#
loop_
_entity.id
_entity.type
_entity.pdbx_description
1 polymer ?
#
loop_
_entity_poly.entity_id
_entity_poly.type
_entity_poly.pdbx_seq_one_letter_code
_entity_poly.pdbx_strand_id
1 'polypeptide(L)'
;MDPSQDPIFNIQLNAQIIAALLGGNFVALVSEMDPLLLAPPTEPLSEPSSDPSTEPPTSPIAHRRRFQEDPPEDEPPAKYARYHENEKPIDYSVIELNTCLIMRFTEEDGKTLLLNEELLPNRFVRNIISQIPLSVKDRMNYLARFRQNTAEYYADTEDDAFDIEGKKALLYNLRDKVYTAYIKEWRLRAIFRKVVHRLRINKIDKRTTEEIDPITLSVPEKPVTVYDWSVKKKFVFDAKSLATFIESKLLYNEGGFALPIFPSNPWTNVEFTYAQLVSIYYQLVAHGQLRWGLSTMYKYDFNKTLWHRYHHSALTMSAIKTSLIRLDSADARELLLDFILSKVDELQFRSSNRLDSVYRTAVQKMPTHWYIEECKAIAIIHYEAEHFGYNRLQTINQRCLKLFKKQKDFIKDCGGSGGPPHPSGGVPPPHPPL
;
A
#
# COMPACT_ATOMS: atom_id res chain seq x y z
N MET A 1 50.43 -16.46 37.00
CA MET A 1 50.06 -15.98 35.65
C MET A 1 48.56 -15.96 35.58
N ASP A 2 47.99 -14.80 35.30
CA ASP A 2 46.55 -14.55 35.29
C ASP A 2 45.96 -15.06 33.95
N PRO A 3 44.99 -16.00 33.96
CA PRO A 3 44.38 -16.51 32.73
C PRO A 3 43.60 -15.44 31.95
N SER A 4 43.49 -14.22 32.46
CA SER A 4 42.95 -13.04 31.75
C SER A 4 43.85 -12.49 30.63
N GLN A 5 45.11 -12.95 30.54
CA GLN A 5 46.10 -12.45 29.55
C GLN A 5 46.35 -13.38 28.37
N ASP A 6 45.61 -14.49 28.24
CA ASP A 6 45.77 -15.41 27.11
C ASP A 6 44.88 -14.98 25.93
N PRO A 7 45.44 -14.47 24.81
CA PRO A 7 44.68 -13.93 23.69
C PRO A 7 43.79 -14.98 23.02
N ILE A 8 44.13 -16.27 23.13
CA ILE A 8 43.35 -17.39 22.58
C ILE A 8 42.03 -17.55 23.35
N PHE A 9 42.05 -17.35 24.67
CA PHE A 9 40.86 -17.48 25.53
C PHE A 9 39.84 -16.36 25.28
N ASN A 10 40.31 -15.13 25.00
CA ASN A 10 39.46 -13.99 24.66
C ASN A 10 38.85 -14.06 23.25
N ILE A 11 39.53 -14.72 22.30
CA ILE A 11 39.01 -14.94 20.93
C ILE A 11 37.88 -15.97 20.95
N GLN A 12 38.04 -17.07 21.68
CA GLN A 12 37.02 -18.10 21.82
C GLN A 12 35.76 -17.59 22.54
N LEU A 13 35.93 -16.79 23.61
CA LEU A 13 34.82 -16.24 24.37
C LEU A 13 34.00 -15.22 23.56
N ASN A 14 34.65 -14.34 22.79
CA ASN A 14 33.95 -13.32 22.00
C ASN A 14 33.30 -13.88 20.72
N ALA A 15 33.91 -14.88 20.08
CA ALA A 15 33.29 -15.61 18.98
C ALA A 15 32.07 -16.42 19.45
N GLN A 16 32.14 -17.03 20.65
CA GLN A 16 31.00 -17.70 21.27
C GLN A 16 29.90 -16.72 21.67
N ILE A 17 30.23 -15.52 22.17
CA ILE A 17 29.23 -14.49 22.51
C ILE A 17 28.53 -13.96 21.25
N ILE A 18 29.26 -13.70 20.17
CA ILE A 18 28.68 -13.22 18.90
C ILE A 18 27.88 -14.33 18.20
N ALA A 19 28.37 -15.57 18.19
CA ALA A 19 27.64 -16.73 17.65
C ALA A 19 26.40 -17.09 18.49
N ALA A 20 26.46 -16.94 19.82
CA ALA A 20 25.32 -17.14 20.72
C ALA A 20 24.29 -16.00 20.63
N LEU A 21 24.72 -14.75 20.39
CA LEU A 21 23.83 -13.59 20.21
C LEU A 21 23.19 -13.54 18.81
N LEU A 22 23.85 -14.08 17.79
CA LEU A 22 23.40 -14.05 16.40
C LEU A 22 22.81 -15.37 15.89
N GLY A 23 22.81 -16.42 16.71
CA GLY A 23 22.16 -17.69 16.41
C GLY A 23 22.64 -18.32 15.11
N GLY A 24 23.89 -18.79 15.07
CA GLY A 24 24.40 -19.87 14.22
C GLY A 24 24.35 -19.79 12.67
N ASN A 25 23.45 -19.02 12.06
CA ASN A 25 23.11 -19.15 10.63
C ASN A 25 23.23 -17.86 9.81
N PHE A 26 24.14 -16.95 10.17
CA PHE A 26 24.27 -15.67 9.45
C PHE A 26 24.88 -15.81 8.04
N VAL A 27 25.70 -16.83 7.78
CA VAL A 27 26.40 -17.00 6.49
C VAL A 27 25.47 -17.48 5.37
N ALA A 28 24.41 -18.23 5.68
CA ALA A 28 23.46 -18.71 4.67
C ALA A 28 22.52 -17.60 4.13
N LEU A 29 22.24 -16.57 4.92
CA LEU A 29 21.20 -15.56 4.63
C LEU A 29 21.66 -14.44 3.67
N VAL A 30 22.95 -14.38 3.34
CA VAL A 30 23.49 -13.40 2.38
C VAL A 30 23.52 -14.00 0.95
N SER A 31 23.38 -15.32 0.80
CA SER A 31 23.51 -16.02 -0.48
C SER A 31 22.20 -16.14 -1.29
N GLU A 32 21.05 -15.75 -0.73
CA GLU A 32 19.72 -15.79 -1.41
C GLU A 32 19.12 -14.38 -1.60
N MET A 33 19.91 -13.43 -2.12
CA MET A 33 19.36 -12.13 -2.55
C MET A 33 19.17 -12.09 -4.06
N ASP A 34 17.92 -12.28 -4.48
CA ASP A 34 17.42 -12.20 -5.86
C ASP A 34 17.49 -10.76 -6.41
N PRO A 35 18.04 -10.50 -7.62
CA PRO A 35 18.23 -9.14 -8.16
C PRO A 35 17.06 -8.61 -9.02
N LEU A 36 15.81 -9.07 -8.82
CA LEU A 36 14.67 -8.75 -9.71
C LEU A 36 13.65 -7.73 -9.16
N LEU A 37 14.07 -6.59 -8.60
CA LEU A 37 13.13 -5.53 -8.17
C LEU A 37 13.53 -4.09 -8.53
N LEU A 38 14.23 -3.88 -9.65
CA LEU A 38 14.52 -2.54 -10.18
C LEU A 38 14.27 -2.47 -11.69
N ALA A 39 13.01 -2.59 -12.10
CA ALA A 39 12.56 -2.10 -13.40
C ALA A 39 11.25 -1.31 -13.21
N PRO A 40 11.13 -0.08 -13.77
CA PRO A 40 9.86 0.64 -13.79
C PRO A 40 8.87 -0.08 -14.74
N PRO A 41 7.57 -0.15 -14.41
CA PRO A 41 6.59 -0.82 -15.25
C PRO A 41 6.37 -0.03 -16.54
N THR A 42 6.46 -0.73 -17.66
CA THR A 42 6.07 -0.25 -18.99
C THR A 42 4.55 -0.27 -19.09
N GLU A 43 3.94 0.87 -19.39
CA GLU A 43 2.49 0.98 -19.64
C GLU A 43 2.09 0.25 -20.94
N PRO A 44 0.92 -0.39 -20.98
CA PRO A 44 0.19 -0.56 -22.22
C PRO A 44 -1.06 0.35 -22.24
N LEU A 45 -1.08 1.26 -23.22
CA LEU A 45 -2.25 1.96 -23.73
C LEU A 45 -2.93 1.10 -24.81
N SER A 46 -4.24 0.88 -24.71
CA SER A 46 -5.15 0.87 -25.87
C SER A 46 -6.62 0.83 -25.43
N GLU A 47 -7.37 1.85 -25.83
CA GLU A 47 -8.85 1.93 -25.81
C GLU A 47 -9.46 1.08 -26.94
N PRO A 48 -10.69 0.56 -26.78
CA PRO A 48 -11.48 0.04 -27.89
C PRO A 48 -12.31 1.15 -28.54
N SER A 49 -12.15 1.34 -29.86
CA SER A 49 -13.10 2.07 -30.71
C SER A 49 -13.81 1.08 -31.62
N SER A 50 -15.11 1.31 -31.83
CA SER A 50 -16.01 0.49 -32.64
C SER A 50 -16.52 1.29 -33.85
N ASP A 51 -16.63 0.57 -34.97
CA ASP A 51 -17.40 0.79 -36.21
C ASP A 51 -16.96 1.84 -37.25
N PRO A 52 -17.36 1.71 -38.56
CA PRO A 52 -17.70 0.52 -39.36
C PRO A 52 -16.99 0.46 -40.74
N SER A 53 -17.10 -0.69 -41.40
CA SER A 53 -16.59 -1.02 -42.74
C SER A 53 -17.47 -0.50 -43.89
N THR A 54 -16.88 0.12 -44.93
CA THR A 54 -17.25 -0.04 -46.35
C THR A 54 -16.03 0.26 -47.25
N GLU A 55 -15.93 -0.48 -48.36
CA GLU A 55 -14.76 -0.91 -49.15
C GLU A 55 -14.17 0.07 -50.22
N PRO A 56 -13.04 -0.29 -50.92
CA PRO A 56 -11.99 0.60 -51.44
C PRO A 56 -12.03 0.82 -52.98
N PRO A 57 -11.01 1.42 -53.64
CA PRO A 57 -9.89 0.60 -54.20
C PRO A 57 -8.52 1.30 -54.42
N THR A 58 -7.50 0.47 -54.70
CA THR A 58 -6.25 0.65 -55.51
C THR A 58 -4.90 0.33 -54.81
N SER A 59 -4.29 -0.76 -55.29
CA SER A 59 -2.93 -1.29 -55.02
C SER A 59 -1.86 -0.48 -55.82
N PRO A 60 -0.51 -0.63 -55.68
CA PRO A 60 0.20 -1.90 -55.38
C PRO A 60 1.62 -1.86 -54.69
N ILE A 61 2.18 -3.07 -54.48
CA ILE A 61 3.62 -3.47 -54.33
C ILE A 61 4.29 -3.52 -52.93
N ALA A 62 4.29 -4.77 -52.41
CA ALA A 62 5.39 -5.60 -51.87
C ALA A 62 6.26 -5.17 -50.67
N HIS A 63 6.16 -5.94 -49.57
CA HIS A 63 7.25 -6.79 -49.09
C HIS A 63 6.72 -7.97 -48.26
N ARG A 64 7.11 -9.18 -48.70
CA ARG A 64 6.69 -10.50 -48.22
C ARG A 64 7.59 -10.91 -47.04
N ARG A 65 7.04 -11.13 -45.84
CA ARG A 65 7.70 -11.92 -44.79
C ARG A 65 6.88 -13.18 -44.51
N ARG A 66 7.56 -14.32 -44.60
CA ARG A 66 7.03 -15.67 -44.40
C ARG A 66 6.63 -15.85 -42.94
N PHE A 67 5.48 -16.48 -42.71
CA PHE A 67 5.17 -17.16 -41.46
C PHE A 67 6.11 -18.36 -41.33
N GLN A 68 6.72 -18.51 -40.16
CA GLN A 68 7.49 -19.66 -39.76
C GLN A 68 6.64 -20.39 -38.72
N GLU A 69 6.24 -21.61 -39.04
CA GLU A 69 5.50 -22.52 -38.16
C GLU A 69 6.44 -23.03 -37.06
N ASP A 70 5.98 -23.02 -35.82
CA ASP A 70 6.73 -23.55 -34.68
C ASP A 70 6.77 -25.09 -34.72
N PRO A 71 7.91 -25.73 -34.40
CA PRO A 71 8.05 -27.18 -34.41
C PRO A 71 7.48 -27.82 -33.14
N PRO A 72 7.20 -29.15 -33.16
CA PRO A 72 6.53 -29.87 -32.08
C PRO A 72 7.41 -30.04 -30.84
N GLU A 73 6.76 -30.10 -29.68
CA GLU A 73 7.35 -30.34 -28.36
C GLU A 73 7.95 -31.75 -28.27
N ASP A 74 9.29 -31.84 -28.28
CA ASP A 74 10.04 -33.06 -27.94
C ASP A 74 10.36 -33.10 -26.43
N GLU A 75 10.22 -34.30 -25.86
CA GLU A 75 10.51 -34.65 -24.46
C GLU A 75 11.93 -34.21 -24.00
N PRO A 76 12.10 -33.87 -22.70
CA PRO A 76 13.37 -33.36 -22.20
C PRO A 76 14.47 -34.44 -22.22
N PRO A 77 15.68 -34.11 -22.70
CA PRO A 77 16.76 -35.09 -22.82
C PRO A 77 17.32 -35.50 -21.46
N ALA A 78 17.63 -36.79 -21.33
CA ALA A 78 18.27 -37.45 -20.18
C ALA A 78 19.74 -37.01 -19.90
N LYS A 79 20.07 -35.73 -20.10
CA LYS A 79 21.43 -35.18 -19.98
C LYS A 79 21.74 -34.49 -18.64
N TYR A 80 20.78 -34.35 -17.73
CA TYR A 80 21.00 -33.62 -16.47
C TYR A 80 21.60 -34.45 -15.34
N ALA A 81 21.83 -35.76 -15.53
CA ALA A 81 22.38 -36.62 -14.48
C ALA A 81 23.93 -36.70 -14.44
N ARG A 82 24.66 -35.95 -15.28
CA ARG A 82 26.13 -36.06 -15.39
C ARG A 82 26.93 -34.79 -15.08
N TYR A 83 26.32 -33.74 -14.53
CA TYR A 83 27.00 -32.45 -14.37
C TYR A 83 27.68 -32.18 -13.03
N HIS A 84 27.56 -33.06 -12.02
CA HIS A 84 28.18 -32.82 -10.70
C HIS A 84 29.53 -33.51 -10.45
N GLU A 85 30.08 -34.27 -11.41
CA GLU A 85 31.38 -34.97 -11.20
C GLU A 85 32.62 -34.14 -11.60
N ASN A 86 32.45 -32.96 -12.20
CA ASN A 86 33.58 -32.10 -12.63
C ASN A 86 33.53 -30.68 -12.04
N GLU A 87 32.68 -30.41 -11.06
CA GLU A 87 32.70 -29.13 -10.36
C GLU A 87 33.99 -29.04 -9.52
N LYS A 88 34.91 -28.19 -9.96
CA LYS A 88 36.11 -27.87 -9.20
C LYS A 88 35.67 -27.46 -7.78
N PRO A 89 36.35 -27.94 -6.73
CA PRO A 89 36.03 -27.55 -5.36
C PRO A 89 35.99 -26.03 -5.29
N ILE A 90 34.89 -25.50 -4.73
CA ILE A 90 34.68 -24.06 -4.60
C ILE A 90 35.83 -23.52 -3.75
N ASP A 91 36.67 -22.70 -4.39
CA ASP A 91 37.78 -22.05 -3.73
C ASP A 91 37.24 -20.85 -2.94
N TYR A 92 36.93 -21.08 -1.66
CA TYR A 92 36.42 -20.06 -0.75
C TYR A 92 37.42 -18.91 -0.51
N SER A 93 38.66 -19.02 -1.02
CA SER A 93 39.64 -17.95 -1.02
C SER A 93 39.44 -16.95 -2.15
N VAL A 94 38.48 -17.13 -3.06
CA VAL A 94 38.29 -16.23 -4.21
C VAL A 94 36.82 -15.90 -4.43
N ILE A 95 36.48 -14.60 -4.46
CA ILE A 95 35.16 -14.10 -4.84
C ILE A 95 35.29 -13.31 -6.13
N GLU A 96 34.65 -13.79 -7.18
CA GLU A 96 34.54 -13.09 -8.47
C GLU A 96 33.20 -12.38 -8.54
N LEU A 97 33.24 -11.06 -8.68
CA LEU A 97 32.04 -10.22 -8.79
C LEU A 97 31.57 -10.14 -10.24
N ASN A 98 30.28 -9.92 -10.45
CA ASN A 98 29.66 -9.76 -11.78
C ASN A 98 30.26 -8.60 -12.62
N THR A 99 31.01 -7.70 -11.99
CA THR A 99 31.80 -6.65 -12.65
C THR A 99 33.14 -7.17 -13.21
N CYS A 100 33.37 -8.49 -13.20
CA CYS A 100 34.64 -9.16 -13.52
C CYS A 100 35.80 -8.78 -12.57
N LEU A 101 35.48 -8.33 -11.35
CA LEU A 101 36.50 -8.00 -10.35
C LEU A 101 36.70 -9.24 -9.46
N ILE A 102 37.91 -9.80 -9.49
CA ILE A 102 38.27 -11.00 -8.74
C ILE A 102 38.98 -10.59 -7.45
N MET A 103 38.36 -10.85 -6.31
CA MET A 103 38.93 -10.61 -4.98
C MET A 103 39.44 -11.93 -4.40
N ARG A 104 40.67 -11.94 -3.90
CA ARG A 104 41.29 -13.12 -3.28
C ARG A 104 41.51 -12.85 -1.79
N PHE A 105 41.23 -13.84 -0.95
CA PHE A 105 41.27 -13.83 0.50
C PHE A 105 42.24 -14.90 0.98
N THR A 106 43.29 -14.48 1.67
CA THR A 106 44.26 -15.33 2.33
C THR A 106 43.83 -15.60 3.78
N GLU A 107 44.41 -16.61 4.43
CA GLU A 107 44.20 -16.87 5.87
C GLU A 107 44.64 -15.68 6.75
N GLU A 108 45.41 -14.74 6.21
CA GLU A 108 45.80 -13.50 6.89
C GLU A 108 44.74 -12.39 6.76
N ASP A 109 43.92 -12.39 5.71
CA ASP A 109 42.86 -11.38 5.50
C ASP A 109 41.74 -11.48 6.55
N GLY A 110 41.60 -12.64 7.20
CA GLY A 110 40.74 -12.83 8.37
C GLY A 110 41.26 -12.14 9.64
N LYS A 111 42.58 -11.89 9.75
CA LYS A 111 43.20 -11.17 10.88
C LYS A 111 42.99 -9.66 10.77
N THR A 112 42.74 -9.15 9.56
CA THR A 112 42.49 -7.75 9.21
C THR A 112 41.00 -7.37 9.17
N LEU A 113 40.08 -8.29 9.47
CA LEU A 113 38.66 -7.97 9.65
C LEU A 113 38.39 -7.16 10.93
N LEU A 114 39.35 -7.12 11.86
CA LEU A 114 39.39 -6.13 12.95
C LEU A 114 40.15 -4.87 12.47
N LEU A 115 39.43 -4.04 11.72
CA LEU A 115 39.56 -2.57 11.64
C LEU A 115 40.99 -2.00 11.76
N ASN A 116 41.70 -1.88 10.63
CA ASN A 116 42.95 -1.12 10.50
C ASN A 116 42.85 0.27 11.18
N GLU A 117 43.85 0.66 11.98
CA GLU A 117 43.93 1.98 12.62
C GLU A 117 43.92 3.14 11.61
N GLU A 118 44.35 2.88 10.36
CA GLU A 118 44.28 3.83 9.24
C GLU A 118 42.85 4.13 8.77
N LEU A 119 41.89 3.24 9.04
CA LEU A 119 40.48 3.38 8.66
C LEU A 119 39.60 3.96 9.77
N LEU A 120 40.08 3.96 11.01
CA LEU A 120 39.38 4.55 12.14
C LEU A 120 39.52 6.07 12.11
N PRO A 121 38.41 6.83 12.25
CA PRO A 121 38.53 8.25 12.50
C PRO A 121 39.38 8.46 13.76
N ASN A 122 40.35 9.37 13.67
CA ASN A 122 41.17 9.81 14.81
C ASN A 122 40.31 9.90 16.08
N ARG A 123 40.81 9.43 17.24
CA ARG A 123 40.09 9.44 18.53
C ARG A 123 39.41 10.78 18.81
N PHE A 124 40.02 11.89 18.41
CA PHE A 124 39.45 13.22 18.48
C PHE A 124 38.19 13.39 17.62
N VAL A 125 38.23 12.96 16.35
CA VAL A 125 37.10 12.94 15.42
C VAL A 125 35.99 12.02 15.95
N ARG A 126 36.33 10.88 16.56
CA ARG A 126 35.35 9.99 17.17
C ARG A 126 34.64 10.63 18.36
N ASN A 127 35.36 11.35 19.21
CA ASN A 127 34.77 12.11 20.32
C ASN A 127 33.82 13.20 19.79
N ILE A 128 34.21 13.93 18.75
CA ILE A 128 33.34 14.91 18.07
C ILE A 128 32.06 14.22 17.58
N ILE A 129 32.19 13.09 16.88
CA ILE A 129 31.05 12.36 16.32
C ILE A 129 30.13 11.81 17.42
N SER A 130 30.67 11.37 18.55
CA SER A 130 29.88 10.85 19.67
C SER A 130 28.95 11.88 20.30
N GLN A 131 29.25 13.18 20.15
CA GLN A 131 28.45 14.29 20.67
C GLN A 131 27.42 14.81 19.65
N ILE A 132 27.31 14.17 18.48
CA ILE A 132 26.38 14.60 17.43
C ILE A 132 24.92 14.45 17.92
N PRO A 133 24.10 15.52 17.85
CA PRO A 133 22.70 15.49 18.27
C PRO A 133 21.86 14.44 17.51
N LEU A 134 20.70 14.07 18.07
CA LEU A 134 19.81 13.10 17.42
C LEU A 134 18.92 13.73 16.33
N SER A 135 18.47 14.96 16.53
CA SER A 135 17.63 15.70 15.56
C SER A 135 18.40 16.06 14.29
N VAL A 136 17.78 15.96 13.12
CA VAL A 136 18.43 16.35 11.85
C VAL A 136 18.80 17.84 11.85
N LYS A 137 17.90 18.69 12.35
CA LYS A 137 18.13 20.15 12.45
C LYS A 137 19.33 20.46 13.34
N ASP A 138 19.39 19.86 14.53
CA ASP A 138 20.47 20.10 15.48
C ASP A 138 21.79 19.52 14.97
N ARG A 139 21.75 18.41 14.23
CA ARG A 139 22.92 17.87 13.53
C ARG A 139 23.47 18.83 12.49
N MET A 140 22.61 19.41 11.65
CA MET A 140 23.05 20.40 10.66
C MET A 140 23.65 21.64 11.33
N ASN A 141 23.02 22.13 12.41
CA ASN A 141 23.55 23.26 13.18
C ASN A 141 24.89 22.92 13.86
N TYR A 142 25.04 21.71 14.40
CA TYR A 142 26.28 21.24 15.01
C TYR A 142 27.40 21.16 13.96
N LEU A 143 27.14 20.56 12.80
CA LEU A 143 28.11 20.46 11.70
C LEU A 143 28.47 21.83 11.11
N ALA A 144 27.52 22.78 11.08
CA ALA A 144 27.75 24.14 10.60
C ALA A 144 28.79 24.91 11.45
N ARG A 145 28.99 24.57 12.72
CA ARG A 145 30.04 25.19 13.57
C ARG A 145 31.44 24.94 13.03
N PHE A 146 31.65 23.80 12.37
CA PHE A 146 32.91 23.48 11.69
C PHE A 146 33.08 24.23 10.36
N ARG A 147 32.05 24.95 9.89
CA ARG A 147 32.09 25.77 8.67
C ARG A 147 32.44 27.24 8.95
N GLN A 148 32.06 27.78 10.11
CA GLN A 148 32.18 29.21 10.45
C GLN A 148 33.56 29.58 11.03
N ASN A 149 34.23 28.67 11.75
CA ASN A 149 35.51 28.98 12.40
C ASN A 149 36.72 29.19 11.47
N THR A 150 36.58 28.98 10.14
CA THR A 150 37.70 29.12 9.19
C THR A 150 37.92 30.54 8.66
N ALA A 151 36.97 31.47 8.81
CA ALA A 151 37.03 32.77 8.13
C ALA A 151 37.23 33.99 9.06
N GLU A 152 36.71 33.98 10.28
CA GLU A 152 36.63 35.20 11.11
C GLU A 152 37.78 35.40 12.11
N TYR A 153 38.70 34.44 12.27
CA TYR A 153 39.71 34.50 13.34
C TYR A 153 41.02 35.24 12.97
N TYR A 154 41.17 35.77 11.74
CA TYR A 154 42.48 36.23 11.23
C TYR A 154 42.47 37.60 10.51
N ALA A 155 41.51 38.48 10.80
CA ALA A 155 41.45 39.79 10.16
C ALA A 155 42.39 40.86 10.78
N ASP A 156 42.94 40.67 11.99
CA ASP A 156 43.52 41.80 12.77
C ASP A 156 44.97 41.62 13.28
N THR A 157 45.74 40.62 12.83
CA THR A 157 47.14 40.47 13.26
C THR A 157 48.07 40.21 12.07
N GLU A 158 48.78 41.25 11.63
CA GLU A 158 49.64 41.26 10.43
C GLU A 158 51.00 40.55 10.63
N ASP A 159 51.41 40.22 11.87
CA ASP A 159 52.78 39.78 12.17
C ASP A 159 53.00 38.25 12.23
N ASP A 160 51.95 37.41 12.14
CA ASP A 160 52.05 35.93 12.28
C ASP A 160 51.68 35.15 11.01
N ALA A 161 51.82 35.75 9.82
CA ALA A 161 51.34 35.20 8.54
C ALA A 161 51.84 33.77 8.21
N PHE A 162 53.04 33.39 8.67
CA PHE A 162 53.68 32.11 8.29
C PHE A 162 53.16 30.88 9.08
N ASP A 163 52.61 31.07 10.29
CA ASP A 163 52.09 29.96 11.13
C ASP A 163 50.57 29.74 10.95
N ILE A 164 49.90 30.67 10.28
CA ILE A 164 48.46 30.63 9.99
C ILE A 164 48.13 29.60 8.91
N GLU A 165 49.01 29.41 7.93
CA GLU A 165 48.78 28.50 6.80
C GLU A 165 48.80 27.02 7.23
N GLY A 166 49.74 26.65 8.11
CA GLY A 166 49.79 25.30 8.71
C GLY A 166 48.58 24.98 9.58
N LYS A 167 48.11 25.94 10.40
CA LYS A 167 46.90 25.79 11.22
C LYS A 167 45.62 25.69 10.38
N LYS A 168 45.52 26.47 9.30
CA LYS A 168 44.43 26.38 8.32
C LYS A 168 44.40 24.99 7.68
N ALA A 169 45.53 24.48 7.18
CA ALA A 169 45.61 23.14 6.59
C ALA A 169 45.20 22.04 7.59
N LEU A 170 45.60 22.17 8.85
CA LEU A 170 45.25 21.21 9.91
C LEU A 170 43.73 21.22 10.23
N LEU A 171 43.10 22.40 10.25
CA LEU A 171 41.66 22.57 10.46
C LEU A 171 40.81 22.09 9.26
N TYR A 172 41.24 22.36 8.02
CA TYR A 172 40.59 21.84 6.81
C TYR A 172 40.63 20.31 6.78
N ASN A 173 41.80 19.72 7.07
CA ASN A 173 41.94 18.27 7.17
C ASN A 173 41.07 17.67 8.29
N LEU A 174 40.87 18.38 9.40
CA LEU A 174 39.98 17.94 10.47
C LEU A 174 38.52 17.97 10.03
N ARG A 175 38.08 19.06 9.38
CA ARG A 175 36.72 19.23 8.88
C ARG A 175 36.33 18.09 7.94
N ASP A 176 37.15 17.81 6.94
CA ASP A 176 36.86 16.75 5.95
C ASP A 176 36.87 15.36 6.59
N LYS A 177 37.75 15.13 7.57
CA LYS A 177 37.76 13.91 8.38
C LYS A 177 36.47 13.77 9.19
N VAL A 178 35.96 14.83 9.81
CA VAL A 178 34.69 14.81 10.55
C VAL A 178 33.50 14.54 9.64
N TYR A 179 33.39 15.22 8.50
CA TYR A 179 32.30 14.97 7.54
C TYR A 179 32.34 13.56 6.95
N THR A 180 33.52 13.08 6.55
CA THR A 180 33.69 11.74 6.00
C THR A 180 33.31 10.68 7.02
N ALA A 181 33.77 10.84 8.26
CA ALA A 181 33.46 9.91 9.33
C ALA A 181 31.97 9.97 9.74
N TYR A 182 31.34 11.15 9.73
CA TYR A 182 29.90 11.28 9.92
C TYR A 182 29.08 10.56 8.83
N ILE A 183 29.45 10.72 7.55
CA ILE A 183 28.75 10.03 6.44
C ILE A 183 28.90 8.52 6.58
N LYS A 184 30.12 8.04 6.88
CA LYS A 184 30.38 6.61 7.14
C LYS A 184 29.53 6.09 8.30
N GLU A 185 29.51 6.81 9.42
CA GLU A 185 28.71 6.44 10.59
C GLU A 185 27.21 6.43 10.27
N TRP A 186 26.70 7.43 9.54
CA TRP A 186 25.30 7.51 9.16
C TRP A 186 24.87 6.33 8.27
N ARG A 187 25.70 5.96 7.28
CA ARG A 187 25.50 4.76 6.45
C ARG A 187 25.50 3.50 7.30
N LEU A 188 26.46 3.37 8.22
CA LEU A 188 26.55 2.24 9.13
C LEU A 188 25.32 2.13 10.04
N ARG A 189 24.86 3.24 10.65
CA ARG A 189 23.61 3.30 11.41
C ARG A 189 22.38 2.93 10.57
N ALA A 190 22.36 3.26 9.28
CA ALA A 190 21.29 2.84 8.38
C ALA A 190 21.30 1.32 8.15
N ILE A 191 22.47 0.74 7.90
CA ILE A 191 22.65 -0.72 7.77
C ILE A 191 22.27 -1.44 9.06
N PHE A 192 22.80 -1.00 10.20
CA PHE A 192 22.47 -1.59 11.52
C PHE A 192 20.98 -1.50 11.82
N ARG A 193 20.31 -0.39 11.49
CA ARG A 193 18.85 -0.30 11.62
C ARG A 193 18.13 -1.34 10.78
N LYS A 194 18.54 -1.57 9.53
CA LYS A 194 17.98 -2.65 8.70
C LYS A 194 18.20 -4.03 9.31
N VAL A 195 19.41 -4.31 9.81
CA VAL A 195 19.75 -5.58 10.47
C VAL A 195 18.88 -5.78 11.72
N VAL A 196 18.83 -4.80 12.62
CA VAL A 196 18.01 -4.85 13.83
C VAL A 196 16.52 -5.02 13.47
N HIS A 197 16.05 -4.34 12.43
CA HIS A 197 14.67 -4.47 11.96
C HIS A 197 14.37 -5.89 11.48
N ARG A 198 15.23 -6.46 10.62
CA ARG A 198 15.12 -7.86 10.18
C ARG A 198 15.17 -8.84 11.35
N LEU A 199 16.10 -8.67 12.29
CA LEU A 199 16.18 -9.51 13.48
C LEU A 199 14.91 -9.43 14.33
N ARG A 200 14.29 -8.25 14.44
CA ARG A 200 13.02 -8.09 15.16
C ARG A 200 11.86 -8.74 14.41
N ILE A 201 11.78 -8.57 13.09
CA ILE A 201 10.79 -9.25 12.23
C ILE A 201 10.92 -10.78 12.41
N ASN A 202 12.13 -11.32 12.25
CA ASN A 202 12.40 -12.75 12.43
C ASN A 202 11.99 -13.26 13.83
N LYS A 203 12.19 -12.45 14.88
CA LYS A 203 11.73 -12.78 16.24
C LYS A 203 10.21 -12.81 16.37
N ILE A 204 9.49 -11.95 15.65
CA ILE A 204 8.02 -11.95 15.64
C ILE A 204 7.49 -13.12 14.80
N ASP A 205 8.09 -13.38 13.64
CA ASP A 205 7.69 -14.49 12.76
C ASP A 205 7.82 -15.83 13.49
N LYS A 206 8.92 -16.05 14.21
CA LYS A 206 9.14 -17.27 15.02
C LYS A 206 8.10 -17.50 16.12
N ARG A 207 7.37 -16.47 16.56
CA ARG A 207 6.35 -16.59 17.62
C ARG A 207 4.95 -16.83 17.09
N THR A 208 4.74 -16.63 15.80
CA THR A 208 3.40 -16.68 15.20
C THR A 208 3.14 -18.11 14.74
N THR A 209 2.23 -18.81 15.44
CA THR A 209 1.97 -20.24 15.22
C THR A 209 0.80 -20.52 14.28
N GLU A 210 -0.16 -19.59 14.14
CA GLU A 210 -1.37 -19.78 13.33
C GLU A 210 -1.64 -18.57 12.45
N GLU A 211 -1.80 -18.80 11.15
CA GLU A 211 -2.07 -17.79 10.12
C GLU A 211 -3.54 -17.88 9.67
N ILE A 212 -4.47 -17.78 10.63
CA ILE A 212 -5.90 -17.69 10.31
C ILE A 212 -6.25 -16.21 10.16
N ASP A 213 -6.85 -15.86 9.02
CA ASP A 213 -7.33 -14.49 8.79
C ASP A 213 -8.50 -14.20 9.74
N PRO A 214 -8.40 -13.15 10.58
CA PRO A 214 -9.46 -12.81 11.52
C PRO A 214 -10.77 -12.35 10.87
N ILE A 215 -10.75 -11.90 9.61
CA ILE A 215 -11.96 -11.42 8.92
C ILE A 215 -12.77 -12.61 8.39
N THR A 216 -12.10 -13.53 7.69
CA THR A 216 -12.75 -14.68 7.05
C THR A 216 -12.81 -15.93 7.91
N LEU A 217 -12.02 -15.98 9.00
CA LEU A 217 -11.82 -17.17 9.83
C LEU A 217 -11.30 -18.37 9.01
N SER A 218 -10.60 -18.09 7.92
CA SER A 218 -10.08 -19.09 6.98
C SER A 218 -8.59 -18.85 6.71
N VAL A 219 -7.93 -19.84 6.08
CA VAL A 219 -6.55 -19.69 5.65
C VAL A 219 -6.51 -18.72 4.46
N PRO A 220 -5.73 -17.63 4.51
CA PRO A 220 -5.74 -16.62 3.47
C PRO A 220 -5.11 -17.15 2.17
N GLU A 221 -5.85 -17.05 1.06
CA GLU A 221 -5.34 -17.42 -0.28
C GLU A 221 -4.22 -16.49 -0.71
N LYS A 222 -4.38 -15.18 -0.45
CA LYS A 222 -3.41 -14.13 -0.77
C LYS A 222 -3.06 -13.38 0.52
N PRO A 223 -2.04 -13.82 1.26
CA PRO A 223 -1.75 -13.27 2.58
C PRO A 223 -1.21 -11.84 2.48
N VAL A 224 -1.76 -10.96 3.30
CA VAL A 224 -1.23 -9.62 3.59
C VAL A 224 -0.75 -9.59 5.03
N THR A 225 0.54 -9.34 5.19
CA THR A 225 1.21 -9.32 6.50
C THR A 225 1.29 -7.90 7.04
N VAL A 226 0.85 -7.72 8.29
CA VAL A 226 0.92 -6.46 9.03
C VAL A 226 1.64 -6.70 10.34
N TYR A 227 2.78 -6.04 10.51
CA TYR A 227 3.57 -6.09 11.74
C TYR A 227 3.14 -4.95 12.68
N ASP A 228 2.72 -5.29 13.89
CA ASP A 228 2.46 -4.32 14.95
C ASP A 228 3.58 -4.36 15.98
N TRP A 229 4.36 -3.28 16.02
CA TRP A 229 5.49 -3.13 16.94
C TRP A 229 5.07 -2.92 18.39
N SER A 230 3.87 -2.37 18.63
CA SER A 230 3.36 -2.12 19.97
C SER A 230 3.03 -3.44 20.67
N VAL A 231 2.34 -4.33 19.95
CA VAL A 231 1.94 -5.67 20.43
C VAL A 231 3.05 -6.71 20.20
N LYS A 232 4.06 -6.40 19.37
CA LYS A 232 5.11 -7.33 18.91
C LYS A 232 4.50 -8.59 18.28
N LYS A 233 3.45 -8.41 17.48
CA LYS A 233 2.67 -9.48 16.85
C LYS A 233 2.57 -9.25 15.34
N LYS A 234 2.55 -10.33 14.56
CA LYS A 234 2.24 -10.35 13.13
C LYS A 234 0.76 -10.67 12.96
N PHE A 235 0.07 -9.88 12.14
CA PHE A 235 -1.29 -10.17 11.69
C PHE A 235 -1.23 -10.55 10.21
N VAL A 236 -1.93 -11.62 9.84
CA VAL A 236 -2.06 -12.06 8.46
C VAL A 236 -3.53 -11.96 8.09
N PHE A 237 -3.82 -11.30 6.98
CA PHE A 237 -5.17 -11.14 6.48
C PHE A 237 -5.26 -11.66 5.05
N ASP A 238 -6.45 -12.08 4.63
CA ASP A 238 -6.71 -12.27 3.20
C ASP A 238 -6.75 -10.91 2.48
N ALA A 239 -6.05 -10.81 1.34
CA ALA A 239 -5.90 -9.56 0.60
C ALA A 239 -7.24 -8.96 0.17
N LYS A 240 -8.17 -9.79 -0.34
CA LYS A 240 -9.48 -9.33 -0.81
C LYS A 240 -10.32 -8.82 0.36
N SER A 241 -10.30 -9.55 1.47
CA SER A 241 -11.07 -9.23 2.68
C SER A 241 -10.56 -7.95 3.33
N LEU A 242 -9.25 -7.80 3.48
CA LEU A 242 -8.63 -6.58 4.01
C LEU A 242 -8.89 -5.37 3.09
N ALA A 243 -8.73 -5.53 1.78
CA ALA A 243 -8.99 -4.44 0.84
C ALA A 243 -10.46 -3.98 0.90
N THR A 244 -11.40 -4.91 0.97
CA THR A 244 -12.83 -4.61 1.11
C THR A 244 -13.13 -3.91 2.41
N PHE A 245 -12.52 -4.35 3.52
CA PHE A 245 -12.66 -3.70 4.82
C PHE A 245 -12.15 -2.26 4.79
N ILE A 246 -10.93 -2.04 4.28
CA ILE A 246 -10.34 -0.70 4.15
C ILE A 246 -11.23 0.20 3.30
N GLU A 247 -11.69 -0.29 2.14
CA GLU A 247 -12.59 0.46 1.26
C GLU A 247 -13.90 0.81 1.96
N SER A 248 -14.49 -0.13 2.73
CA SER A 248 -15.72 0.14 3.48
C SER A 248 -15.56 1.22 4.54
N LYS A 249 -14.37 1.35 5.14
CA LYS A 249 -14.06 2.44 6.09
C LYS A 249 -13.88 3.77 5.37
N LEU A 250 -13.16 3.76 4.25
CA LEU A 250 -12.93 4.96 3.43
C LEU A 250 -14.21 5.48 2.77
N LEU A 251 -15.13 4.59 2.40
CA LEU A 251 -16.43 4.93 1.80
C LEU A 251 -17.57 4.94 2.84
N TYR A 252 -17.25 4.96 4.13
CA TYR A 252 -18.27 5.03 5.17
C TYR A 252 -19.13 6.29 4.98
N ASN A 253 -20.43 6.10 5.13
CA ASN A 253 -21.42 7.14 4.99
C ASN A 253 -22.55 6.94 5.98
N GLU A 254 -23.19 8.05 6.33
CA GLU A 254 -24.31 8.09 7.26
C GLU A 254 -25.31 9.12 6.73
N GLY A 255 -26.56 8.70 6.54
CA GLY A 255 -27.63 9.55 6.01
C GLY A 255 -27.33 10.24 4.68
N GLY A 256 -26.61 9.57 3.77
CA GLY A 256 -26.21 10.16 2.48
C GLY A 256 -25.01 11.12 2.57
N PHE A 257 -24.49 11.40 3.77
CA PHE A 257 -23.29 12.19 3.97
C PHE A 257 -22.04 11.30 3.99
N ALA A 258 -21.01 11.72 3.25
CA ALA A 258 -19.73 11.03 3.24
C ALA A 258 -18.94 11.33 4.53
N LEU A 259 -18.65 10.29 5.31
CA LEU A 259 -17.92 10.39 6.57
C LEU A 259 -16.74 9.41 6.58
N PRO A 260 -15.73 9.60 5.69
CA PRO A 260 -14.65 8.65 5.54
C PRO A 260 -13.93 8.39 6.87
N ILE A 261 -13.73 7.13 7.24
CA ILE A 261 -13.03 6.70 8.45
C ILE A 261 -11.61 6.29 8.07
N PHE A 262 -10.62 6.63 8.91
CA PHE A 262 -9.24 6.24 8.66
C PHE A 262 -9.09 4.72 8.78
N PRO A 263 -8.33 4.05 7.90
CA PRO A 263 -8.16 2.60 7.97
C PRO A 263 -7.55 2.16 9.30
N SER A 264 -8.19 1.21 9.96
CA SER A 264 -7.72 0.60 11.20
C SER A 264 -7.54 -0.90 11.06
N ASN A 265 -6.74 -1.48 11.95
CA ASN A 265 -6.60 -2.93 12.04
C ASN A 265 -7.94 -3.55 12.48
N PRO A 266 -8.53 -4.47 11.70
CA PRO A 266 -9.80 -5.11 12.04
C PRO A 266 -9.80 -5.82 13.39
N TRP A 267 -8.65 -6.30 13.85
CA TRP A 267 -8.52 -7.05 15.10
C TRP A 267 -8.38 -6.16 16.33
N THR A 268 -7.50 -5.15 16.26
CA THR A 268 -7.20 -4.28 17.42
C THR A 268 -8.00 -2.98 17.41
N ASN A 269 -8.66 -2.67 16.29
CA ASN A 269 -9.31 -1.38 16.01
C ASN A 269 -8.37 -0.16 16.17
N VAL A 270 -7.05 -0.38 16.11
CA VAL A 270 -6.05 0.69 16.13
C VAL A 270 -5.77 1.13 14.70
N GLU A 271 -5.70 2.43 14.46
CA GLU A 271 -5.36 3.00 13.15
C GLU A 271 -4.02 2.48 12.64
N PHE A 272 -3.96 2.16 11.34
CA PHE A 272 -2.71 1.74 10.75
C PHE A 272 -1.72 2.90 10.70
N THR A 273 -0.48 2.63 11.07
CA THR A 273 0.62 3.59 10.87
C THR A 273 0.91 3.79 9.38
N TYR A 274 1.51 4.92 9.02
CA TYR A 274 1.93 5.21 7.64
C TYR A 274 2.76 4.07 7.02
N ALA A 275 3.73 3.54 7.76
CA ALA A 275 4.57 2.44 7.28
C ALA A 275 3.78 1.15 7.03
N GLN A 276 2.79 0.86 7.88
CA GLN A 276 1.88 -0.28 7.67
C GLN A 276 1.02 -0.06 6.42
N LEU A 277 0.47 1.13 6.21
CA LEU A 277 -0.33 1.46 5.02
C LEU A 277 0.47 1.33 3.72
N VAL A 278 1.71 1.82 3.70
CA VAL A 278 2.62 1.65 2.55
C VAL A 278 2.87 0.16 2.26
N SER A 279 3.14 -0.62 3.30
CA SER A 279 3.34 -2.08 3.16
C SER A 279 2.09 -2.78 2.63
N ILE A 280 0.91 -2.46 3.18
CA ILE A 280 -0.38 -3.01 2.75
C ILE A 280 -0.64 -2.64 1.29
N TYR A 281 -0.39 -1.39 0.90
CA TYR A 281 -0.57 -0.92 -0.47
C TYR A 281 0.22 -1.77 -1.47
N TYR A 282 1.54 -1.94 -1.26
CA TYR A 282 2.37 -2.73 -2.18
C TYR A 282 1.99 -4.21 -2.21
N GLN A 283 1.62 -4.79 -1.07
CA GLN A 283 1.14 -6.18 -1.03
C GLN A 283 -0.18 -6.34 -1.81
N LEU A 284 -1.12 -5.39 -1.68
CA LEU A 284 -2.38 -5.40 -2.44
C LEU A 284 -2.17 -5.17 -3.94
N VAL A 285 -1.20 -4.33 -4.32
CA VAL A 285 -0.78 -4.17 -5.73
C VAL A 285 -0.26 -5.50 -6.27
N ALA A 286 0.67 -6.15 -5.58
CA ALA A 286 1.24 -7.43 -5.99
C ALA A 286 0.16 -8.53 -6.14
N HIS A 287 -0.84 -8.52 -5.26
CA HIS A 287 -1.94 -9.48 -5.27
C HIS A 287 -3.06 -9.17 -6.29
N GLY A 288 -3.04 -8.00 -6.93
CA GLY A 288 -4.09 -7.53 -7.83
C GLY A 288 -5.42 -7.23 -7.12
N GLN A 289 -5.37 -6.88 -5.82
CA GLN A 289 -6.54 -6.61 -4.96
C GLN A 289 -6.62 -5.14 -4.53
N LEU A 290 -5.90 -4.24 -5.20
CA LEU A 290 -5.92 -2.81 -4.91
C LEU A 290 -7.27 -2.20 -5.31
N ARG A 291 -7.89 -1.45 -4.38
CA ARG A 291 -9.15 -0.73 -4.60
C ARG A 291 -8.94 0.78 -4.74
N TRP A 292 -9.96 1.46 -5.27
CA TRP A 292 -9.90 2.89 -5.60
C TRP A 292 -9.58 3.76 -4.39
N GLY A 293 -10.23 3.54 -3.25
CA GLY A 293 -10.04 4.34 -2.04
C GLY A 293 -8.59 4.33 -1.57
N LEU A 294 -8.01 3.14 -1.39
CA LEU A 294 -6.61 3.04 -0.97
C LEU A 294 -5.63 3.52 -2.05
N SER A 295 -5.93 3.27 -3.33
CA SER A 295 -5.09 3.73 -4.45
C SER A 295 -4.99 5.25 -4.52
N THR A 296 -6.11 5.95 -4.36
CA THR A 296 -6.15 7.41 -4.39
C THR A 296 -5.57 7.98 -3.10
N MET A 297 -5.85 7.37 -1.95
CA MET A 297 -5.31 7.79 -0.66
C MET A 297 -3.77 7.74 -0.62
N TYR A 298 -3.15 6.76 -1.27
CA TYR A 298 -1.69 6.70 -1.45
C TYR A 298 -1.12 7.93 -2.18
N LYS A 299 -1.82 8.44 -3.21
CA LYS A 299 -1.39 9.64 -3.96
C LYS A 299 -1.34 10.92 -3.13
N TYR A 300 -2.00 10.92 -1.96
CA TYR A 300 -2.01 12.04 -1.01
C TYR A 300 -1.25 11.69 0.28
N ASP A 301 -0.24 10.81 0.20
CA ASP A 301 0.59 10.40 1.35
C ASP A 301 -0.23 9.89 2.54
N PHE A 302 -1.36 9.22 2.26
CA PHE A 302 -2.31 8.78 3.28
C PHE A 302 -2.86 9.90 4.19
N ASN A 303 -2.84 11.16 3.74
CA ASN A 303 -3.47 12.27 4.44
C ASN A 303 -4.99 12.28 4.18
N LYS A 304 -5.76 11.75 5.14
CA LYS A 304 -7.23 11.67 5.07
C LYS A 304 -7.91 13.00 4.80
N THR A 305 -7.50 14.08 5.48
CA THR A 305 -8.13 15.40 5.34
C THR A 305 -7.93 15.95 3.94
N LEU A 306 -6.73 15.81 3.40
CA LEU A 306 -6.40 16.24 2.04
C LEU A 306 -7.15 15.39 1.00
N TRP A 307 -7.08 14.07 1.14
CA TRP A 307 -7.78 13.13 0.27
C TRP A 307 -9.30 13.36 0.24
N HIS A 308 -9.93 13.52 1.41
CA HIS A 308 -11.36 13.80 1.52
C HIS A 308 -11.73 15.11 0.81
N ARG A 309 -10.93 16.17 0.97
CA ARG A 309 -11.16 17.44 0.29
C ARG A 309 -11.12 17.29 -1.24
N TYR A 310 -10.13 16.59 -1.78
CA TYR A 310 -9.99 16.41 -3.22
C TYR A 310 -11.04 15.48 -3.83
N HIS A 311 -11.45 14.45 -3.09
CA HIS A 311 -12.43 13.46 -3.56
C HIS A 311 -13.84 13.68 -3.01
N HIS A 312 -14.12 14.84 -2.41
CA HIS A 312 -15.39 15.15 -1.75
C HIS A 312 -16.58 14.80 -2.65
N SER A 313 -16.60 15.29 -3.89
CA SER A 313 -17.70 15.03 -4.83
C SER A 313 -17.91 13.55 -5.13
N ALA A 314 -16.83 12.78 -5.34
CA ALA A 314 -16.92 11.35 -5.61
C ALA A 314 -17.46 10.58 -4.39
N LEU A 315 -16.99 10.95 -3.20
CA LEU A 315 -17.41 10.35 -1.94
C LEU A 315 -18.86 10.67 -1.62
N THR A 316 -19.29 11.92 -1.77
CA THR A 316 -20.70 12.34 -1.62
C THR A 316 -21.60 11.57 -2.57
N MET A 317 -21.25 11.46 -3.85
CA MET A 317 -22.06 10.71 -4.81
C MET A 317 -22.11 9.21 -4.49
N SER A 318 -20.99 8.63 -4.03
CA SER A 318 -20.97 7.24 -3.56
C SER A 318 -21.87 7.04 -2.33
N ALA A 319 -21.87 7.99 -1.40
CA ALA A 319 -22.69 7.96 -0.20
C ALA A 319 -24.18 8.02 -0.53
N ILE A 320 -24.60 8.96 -1.39
CA ILE A 320 -25.99 9.11 -1.86
C ILE A 320 -26.44 7.84 -2.59
N LYS A 321 -25.64 7.34 -3.55
CA LYS A 321 -25.96 6.12 -4.31
C LYS A 321 -26.13 4.92 -3.37
N THR A 322 -25.19 4.72 -2.45
CA THR A 322 -25.25 3.60 -1.49
C THR A 322 -26.47 3.71 -0.58
N SER A 323 -26.75 4.90 -0.04
CA SER A 323 -27.90 5.16 0.82
C SER A 323 -29.22 4.87 0.11
N LEU A 324 -29.40 5.39 -1.11
CA LEU A 324 -30.63 5.21 -1.88
C LEU A 324 -30.85 3.77 -2.35
N ILE A 325 -29.78 3.03 -2.68
CA ILE A 325 -29.88 1.63 -3.10
C ILE A 325 -30.32 0.76 -1.90
N ARG A 326 -29.68 0.93 -0.74
CA ARG A 326 -29.87 0.04 0.42
C ARG A 326 -31.10 0.37 1.26
N LEU A 327 -31.43 1.65 1.44
CA LEU A 327 -32.52 2.13 2.30
C LEU A 327 -32.52 1.53 3.72
N ASP A 328 -31.34 1.19 4.23
CA ASP A 328 -31.13 0.54 5.52
C ASP A 328 -31.32 1.52 6.69
N SER A 329 -30.82 2.75 6.57
CA SER A 329 -30.99 3.81 7.58
C SER A 329 -32.32 4.57 7.46
N ALA A 330 -32.74 5.21 8.56
CA ALA A 330 -33.93 6.09 8.55
C ALA A 330 -33.70 7.30 7.63
N ASP A 331 -32.54 7.93 7.74
CA ASP A 331 -32.14 9.07 6.93
C ASP A 331 -32.12 8.74 5.43
N ALA A 332 -31.67 7.54 5.03
CA ALA A 332 -31.70 7.12 3.63
C ALA A 332 -33.13 6.98 3.09
N ARG A 333 -34.06 6.53 3.94
CA ARG A 333 -35.48 6.46 3.59
C ARG A 333 -36.10 7.86 3.51
N GLU A 334 -35.76 8.75 4.42
CA GLU A 334 -36.21 10.14 4.39
C GLU A 334 -35.69 10.87 3.16
N LEU A 335 -34.41 10.70 2.81
CA LEU A 335 -33.81 11.25 1.58
C LEU A 335 -34.61 10.86 0.33
N LEU A 336 -34.97 9.58 0.20
CA LEU A 336 -35.78 9.12 -0.94
C LEU A 336 -37.22 9.67 -0.88
N LEU A 337 -37.82 9.75 0.30
CA LEU A 337 -39.18 10.26 0.48
C LEU A 337 -39.26 11.75 0.16
N ASP A 338 -38.30 12.56 0.61
CA ASP A 338 -38.22 13.98 0.32
C ASP A 338 -38.14 14.22 -1.19
N PHE A 339 -37.33 13.43 -1.91
CA PHE A 339 -37.30 13.44 -3.37
C PHE A 339 -38.67 13.13 -3.98
N ILE A 340 -39.32 12.03 -3.56
CA ILE A 340 -40.62 11.61 -4.12
C ILE A 340 -41.68 12.68 -3.89
N LEU A 341 -41.82 13.16 -2.65
CA LEU A 341 -42.85 14.13 -2.26
C LEU A 341 -42.62 15.49 -2.94
N SER A 342 -41.36 15.97 -2.96
CA SER A 342 -40.99 17.18 -3.68
C SER A 342 -41.37 17.10 -5.16
N LYS A 343 -41.12 15.97 -5.82
CA LYS A 343 -41.49 15.78 -7.24
C LYS A 343 -42.98 15.60 -7.48
N VAL A 344 -43.72 15.01 -6.55
CA VAL A 344 -45.19 14.93 -6.62
C VAL A 344 -45.79 16.33 -6.59
N ASP A 345 -45.31 17.18 -5.68
CA ASP A 345 -45.78 18.56 -5.53
C ASP A 345 -45.36 19.44 -6.71
N GLU A 346 -44.10 19.37 -7.16
CA GLU A 346 -43.60 20.13 -8.32
C GLU A 346 -44.39 19.84 -9.60
N LEU A 347 -44.75 18.57 -9.82
CA LEU A 347 -45.50 18.13 -10.99
C LEU A 347 -47.03 18.24 -10.83
N GLN A 348 -47.49 18.84 -9.72
CA GLN A 348 -48.90 19.08 -9.42
C GLN A 348 -49.76 17.80 -9.42
N PHE A 349 -49.18 16.66 -9.03
CA PHE A 349 -49.98 15.49 -8.73
C PHE A 349 -50.69 15.70 -7.39
N ARG A 350 -51.88 15.11 -7.23
CA ARG A 350 -52.66 15.28 -6.00
C ARG A 350 -51.95 14.59 -4.82
N SER A 351 -51.21 15.36 -4.02
CA SER A 351 -50.70 14.93 -2.73
C SER A 351 -51.87 14.80 -1.74
N SER A 352 -51.87 13.72 -0.98
CA SER A 352 -52.85 13.48 0.08
C SER A 352 -52.14 12.79 1.23
N ASN A 353 -52.51 13.08 2.47
CA ASN A 353 -51.86 12.47 3.65
C ASN A 353 -51.88 10.93 3.58
N ARG A 354 -52.89 10.35 2.93
CA ARG A 354 -52.96 8.91 2.66
C ARG A 354 -51.83 8.47 1.73
N LEU A 355 -51.58 9.18 0.64
CA LEU A 355 -50.51 8.85 -0.29
C LEU A 355 -49.13 8.90 0.38
N ASP A 356 -48.88 9.91 1.22
CA ASP A 356 -47.62 10.03 1.95
C ASP A 356 -47.40 8.84 2.89
N SER A 357 -48.46 8.42 3.59
CA SER A 357 -48.41 7.23 4.44
C SER A 357 -48.14 5.94 3.66
N VAL A 358 -48.66 5.84 2.43
CA VAL A 358 -48.42 4.70 1.52
C VAL A 358 -46.95 4.69 1.10
N TYR A 359 -46.39 5.82 0.69
CA TYR A 359 -44.97 5.90 0.32
C TYR A 359 -44.05 5.58 1.49
N ARG A 360 -44.29 6.16 2.67
CA ARG A 360 -43.50 5.87 3.89
C ARG A 360 -43.52 4.37 4.21
N THR A 361 -44.71 3.77 4.17
CA THR A 361 -44.88 2.34 4.43
C THR A 361 -44.19 1.48 3.37
N ALA A 362 -44.31 1.83 2.09
CA ALA A 362 -43.73 1.07 0.99
C ALA A 362 -42.21 1.13 0.97
N VAL A 363 -41.62 2.30 1.20
CA VAL A 363 -40.16 2.48 1.31
C VAL A 363 -39.60 1.63 2.46
N GLN A 364 -40.34 1.51 3.57
CA GLN A 364 -39.92 0.71 4.73
C GLN A 364 -40.13 -0.80 4.54
N LYS A 365 -41.29 -1.22 4.02
CA LYS A 365 -41.69 -2.63 3.97
C LYS A 365 -41.35 -3.33 2.66
N MET A 366 -41.26 -2.59 1.55
CA MET A 366 -41.09 -3.12 0.20
C MET A 366 -40.04 -2.30 -0.58
N PRO A 367 -38.80 -2.17 -0.08
CA PRO A 367 -37.77 -1.33 -0.71
C PRO A 367 -37.36 -1.81 -2.11
N THR A 368 -37.63 -3.08 -2.45
CA THR A 368 -37.35 -3.71 -3.75
C THR A 368 -38.53 -3.70 -4.72
N HIS A 369 -39.66 -3.08 -4.33
CA HIS A 369 -40.81 -2.95 -5.23
C HIS A 369 -40.42 -2.16 -6.48
N TRP A 370 -40.87 -2.61 -7.66
CA TRP A 370 -40.47 -2.02 -8.96
C TRP A 370 -40.65 -0.49 -9.02
N TYR A 371 -41.72 0.02 -8.40
CA TYR A 371 -41.99 1.46 -8.33
C TYR A 371 -40.94 2.21 -7.49
N ILE A 372 -40.54 1.62 -6.36
CA ILE A 372 -39.53 2.21 -5.45
C ILE A 372 -38.14 2.14 -6.09
N GLU A 373 -37.80 1.03 -6.76
CA GLU A 373 -36.55 0.90 -7.53
C GLU A 373 -36.45 1.95 -8.64
N GLU A 374 -37.54 2.21 -9.37
CA GLU A 374 -37.54 3.28 -10.39
C GLU A 374 -37.42 4.67 -9.73
N CYS A 375 -38.06 4.90 -8.58
CA CYS A 375 -37.85 6.13 -7.79
C CYS A 375 -36.38 6.29 -7.38
N LYS A 376 -35.71 5.23 -6.88
CA LYS A 376 -34.28 5.26 -6.53
C LYS A 376 -33.43 5.66 -7.73
N ALA A 377 -33.67 5.04 -8.89
CA ALA A 377 -32.91 5.33 -10.11
C ALA A 377 -33.07 6.79 -10.56
N ILE A 378 -34.28 7.35 -10.51
CA ILE A 378 -34.51 8.75 -10.86
C ILE A 378 -33.91 9.69 -9.80
N ALA A 379 -34.04 9.36 -8.50
CA ALA A 379 -33.47 10.12 -7.40
C ALA A 379 -31.94 10.23 -7.53
N ILE A 380 -31.26 9.13 -7.84
CA ILE A 380 -29.80 9.13 -8.07
C ILE A 380 -29.42 10.11 -9.19
N ILE A 381 -30.15 10.10 -10.31
CA ILE A 381 -29.89 11.02 -11.43
C ILE A 381 -30.18 12.47 -11.02
N HIS A 382 -31.21 12.70 -10.21
CA HIS A 382 -31.56 14.02 -9.70
C HIS A 382 -30.45 14.60 -8.81
N TYR A 383 -30.03 13.85 -7.78
CA TYR A 383 -28.96 14.30 -6.89
C TYR A 383 -27.61 14.42 -7.60
N GLU A 384 -27.33 13.56 -8.59
CA GLU A 384 -26.14 13.71 -9.43
C GLU A 384 -26.18 14.99 -10.27
N ALA A 385 -27.33 15.29 -10.89
CA ALA A 385 -27.52 16.51 -11.67
C ALA A 385 -27.41 17.76 -10.78
N GLU A 386 -27.99 17.73 -9.57
CA GLU A 386 -27.89 18.82 -8.61
C GLU A 386 -26.46 19.03 -8.10
N HIS A 387 -25.78 17.94 -7.68
CA HIS A 387 -24.42 17.99 -7.15
C HIS A 387 -23.40 18.58 -8.13
N PHE A 388 -23.55 18.27 -9.43
CA PHE A 388 -22.66 18.76 -10.48
C PHE A 388 -23.19 20.00 -11.23
N GLY A 389 -24.38 20.51 -10.90
CA GLY A 389 -24.98 21.66 -11.57
C GLY A 389 -25.40 21.39 -13.02
N TYR A 390 -25.69 20.13 -13.39
CA TYR A 390 -26.19 19.78 -14.71
C TYR A 390 -27.69 20.05 -14.82
N ASN A 391 -28.11 20.79 -15.86
CA ASN A 391 -29.54 20.98 -16.13
C ASN A 391 -30.16 19.73 -16.78
N ARG A 392 -30.60 18.77 -15.97
CA ARG A 392 -31.34 17.57 -16.39
C ARG A 392 -32.82 17.59 -15.99
N LEU A 393 -33.34 18.74 -15.56
CA LEU A 393 -34.66 18.86 -14.94
C LEU A 393 -35.78 18.33 -15.84
N GLN A 394 -35.76 18.68 -17.14
CA GLN A 394 -36.78 18.21 -18.09
C GLN A 394 -36.80 16.68 -18.22
N THR A 395 -35.63 16.04 -18.30
CA THR A 395 -35.53 14.58 -18.44
C THR A 395 -36.01 13.88 -17.15
N ILE A 396 -35.60 14.39 -16.00
CA ILE A 396 -36.03 13.89 -14.68
C ILE A 396 -37.55 14.01 -14.55
N ASN A 397 -38.11 15.19 -14.83
CA ASN A 397 -39.54 15.46 -14.73
C ASN A 397 -40.36 14.60 -15.71
N GLN A 398 -39.87 14.35 -16.92
CA GLN A 398 -40.50 13.42 -17.86
C GLN A 398 -40.52 11.98 -17.34
N ARG A 399 -39.45 11.50 -16.70
CA ARG A 399 -39.42 10.16 -16.09
C ARG A 399 -40.37 10.08 -14.89
N CYS A 400 -40.35 11.07 -14.00
CA CYS A 400 -41.30 11.15 -12.88
C CYS A 400 -42.76 11.16 -13.38
N LEU A 401 -43.09 11.96 -14.39
CA LEU A 401 -44.43 11.98 -14.99
C LEU A 401 -44.86 10.61 -15.52
N LYS A 402 -43.96 9.87 -16.19
CA LYS A 402 -44.24 8.52 -16.68
C LYS A 402 -44.44 7.52 -15.53
N LEU A 403 -43.64 7.62 -14.48
CA LEU A 403 -43.73 6.76 -13.30
C LEU A 403 -45.02 7.03 -12.50
N PHE A 404 -45.31 8.30 -12.21
CA PHE A 404 -46.46 8.72 -11.40
C PHE A 404 -47.80 8.44 -12.07
N LYS A 405 -47.86 8.30 -13.40
CA LYS A 405 -49.05 7.77 -14.09
C LYS A 405 -49.42 6.34 -13.64
N LYS A 406 -48.43 5.55 -13.21
CA LYS A 406 -48.60 4.18 -12.69
C LYS A 406 -48.80 4.14 -11.16
N GLN A 407 -48.94 5.28 -10.51
CA GLN A 407 -49.10 5.38 -9.06
C GLN A 407 -50.36 4.65 -8.56
N LYS A 408 -51.43 4.62 -9.36
CA LYS A 408 -52.66 3.89 -9.00
C LYS A 408 -52.42 2.38 -8.88
N ASP A 409 -51.63 1.82 -9.80
CA ASP A 409 -51.26 0.41 -9.78
C ASP A 409 -50.41 0.11 -8.55
N PHE A 410 -49.41 0.96 -8.28
CA PHE A 410 -48.60 0.88 -7.06
C PHE A 410 -49.42 0.93 -5.76
N ILE A 411 -50.42 1.82 -5.66
CA ILE A 411 -51.29 1.91 -4.47
C ILE A 411 -52.14 0.64 -4.33
N LYS A 412 -52.62 0.08 -5.45
CA LYS A 412 -53.37 -1.17 -5.46
C LYS A 412 -52.49 -2.33 -4.98
N ASP A 413 -51.24 -2.39 -5.44
CA ASP A 413 -50.26 -3.38 -5.01
C ASP A 413 -49.96 -3.26 -3.50
N CYS A 414 -49.78 -2.04 -2.99
CA CYS A 414 -49.59 -1.77 -1.56
C CYS A 414 -50.84 -2.08 -0.71
N GLY A 415 -52.04 -1.89 -1.26
CA GLY A 415 -53.30 -2.09 -0.56
C GLY A 415 -53.79 -3.54 -0.56
N GLY A 416 -53.35 -4.35 -1.54
CA GLY A 416 -53.74 -5.75 -1.70
C GLY A 416 -53.07 -6.70 -0.70
N SER A 417 -51.98 -6.28 -0.04
CA SER A 417 -51.22 -7.11 0.91
C SER A 417 -51.83 -7.16 2.33
N GLY A 418 -53.09 -6.74 2.50
CA GLY A 418 -53.85 -6.94 3.74
C GLY A 418 -54.33 -8.38 3.94
N GLY A 419 -54.19 -9.24 2.92
CA GLY A 419 -54.28 -10.69 3.10
C GLY A 419 -52.97 -11.22 3.71
N PRO A 420 -53.03 -12.16 4.68
CA PRO A 420 -51.83 -12.74 5.27
C PRO A 420 -50.88 -13.23 4.17
N PRO A 421 -49.56 -13.00 4.31
CA PRO A 421 -48.59 -13.39 3.30
C PRO A 421 -48.73 -14.89 3.06
N HIS A 422 -49.30 -15.28 1.91
CA HIS A 422 -49.21 -16.65 1.46
C HIS A 422 -47.72 -16.93 1.29
N PRO A 423 -47.16 -17.94 1.96
CA PRO A 423 -45.77 -18.32 1.76
C PRO A 423 -45.67 -18.87 0.35
N SER A 424 -45.35 -18.01 -0.60
CA SER A 424 -44.86 -18.38 -1.92
C SER A 424 -43.39 -18.82 -1.81
N GLY A 425 -43.14 -19.72 -0.86
CA GLY A 425 -42.04 -20.67 -0.93
C GLY A 425 -42.42 -21.73 -1.95
N GLY A 426 -42.44 -21.35 -3.23
CA GLY A 426 -42.38 -22.32 -4.31
C GLY A 426 -41.06 -23.05 -4.17
N VAL A 427 -41.11 -24.26 -3.60
CA VAL A 427 -40.03 -25.23 -3.66
C VAL A 427 -39.66 -25.38 -5.14
N PRO A 428 -38.41 -25.09 -5.55
CA PRO A 428 -38.01 -25.33 -6.92
C PRO A 428 -38.15 -26.83 -7.22
N PRO A 429 -38.69 -27.21 -8.40
CA PRO A 429 -38.88 -28.62 -8.74
C PRO A 429 -37.54 -29.36 -8.69
N PRO A 430 -37.51 -30.61 -8.19
CA PRO A 430 -36.29 -31.39 -8.11
C PRO A 430 -35.71 -31.58 -9.51
N HIS A 431 -34.42 -31.23 -9.67
CA HIS A 431 -33.68 -31.53 -10.88
C HIS A 431 -33.62 -33.05 -11.10
N PRO A 432 -33.75 -33.53 -12.35
CA PRO A 432 -33.61 -34.95 -12.65
C PRO A 432 -32.16 -35.42 -12.37
N PRO A 433 -31.98 -36.68 -11.93
CA PRO A 433 -30.67 -37.23 -11.64
C PRO A 433 -29.82 -37.32 -12.92
N LEU A 434 -28.55 -36.93 -12.81
CA LEU A 434 -27.49 -37.16 -13.80
C LEU A 434 -27.02 -38.62 -13.77
#